data_AF-A0A1D8BK50-F1
#
_entry.id   AF-A0A1D8BK50-F1
#
_cell.length_a   1.000
_cell.length_b   1.000
_cell.length_c   1.000
_cell.angle_alpha   90.00
_cell.angle_beta   90.00
_cell.angle_gamma   90.00
#
_symmetry.space_group_name_H-M   'P 1'
#
loop_
_entity.id
_entity.type
_entity.pdbx_description
1 polymer ?
#
loop_
_entity_poly.entity_id
_entity_poly.type
_entity_poly.pdbx_seq_one_letter_code
_entity_poly.pdbx_strand_id
1 'polypeptide(L)'
;EPSLDYCVVKIPRWDLAKFTRVSKNIGSSMKSVGEVMAIGRKFEEAFQKALRMVDENVNGFDPNLKQVNDEELKQPTDKRMYVLAAALRSGYSVEKIHALTRIDPWFLNKFSNIIEHLAVIERQGINLTEEILAYAKKVGFSDKQIAQAVGSTELAVRNHRKDMNVVPRIKQIDTVAAEWPATTNYLYLTYNGSESDIVTPSANHTMVVGSGVYRIGSSVEFDWCAVGCLRELKKLGRKTIMINYNPETVSTDYDMCDRLYFEEISFEVVMDIYEYEEPEGVILSMGGQLPNNIAMDLHRQQARILGTSPESVDGAENRFKFSRMLDRKGILQPRWKELTDLKSAYSFCNEVGYPCLVRPSYVLSGAAMNVAHNDQDLEEYLNAASDVSKEHPVVISKFLTEAKEIDVDAVAADGEILCMAVSEHVENAGVHSGDATLVTPPQDINAETLDQIKKIARDIAALLDVSGPFNMQLIA
;
A
#
# COMPACT_ATOMS: atom_id res chain seq x y z
N GLU A 1 -12.12 -29.28 -18.75
CA GLU A 1 -11.01 -28.39 -18.30
C GLU A 1 -11.54 -26.97 -18.31
N PRO A 2 -11.15 -26.10 -17.36
CA PRO A 2 -11.58 -24.71 -17.37
C PRO A 2 -11.15 -24.00 -18.67
N SER A 3 -11.98 -23.06 -19.13
CA SER A 3 -11.68 -22.14 -20.22
C SER A 3 -11.76 -20.72 -19.69
N LEU A 4 -10.75 -19.90 -20.00
CA LEU A 4 -10.59 -18.55 -19.45
C LEU A 4 -10.59 -17.57 -20.63
N ASP A 5 -11.47 -16.57 -20.60
CA ASP A 5 -11.54 -15.51 -21.63
C ASP A 5 -10.77 -14.23 -21.20
N TYR A 6 -9.82 -14.43 -20.28
CA TYR A 6 -8.94 -13.42 -19.70
C TYR A 6 -7.54 -13.98 -19.47
N CYS A 7 -6.58 -13.07 -19.25
CA CYS A 7 -5.23 -13.36 -18.84
C CYS A 7 -5.06 -13.09 -17.33
N VAL A 8 -4.27 -13.94 -16.69
CA VAL A 8 -3.86 -13.78 -15.30
C VAL A 8 -2.36 -13.58 -15.27
N VAL A 9 -1.90 -12.54 -14.57
CA VAL A 9 -0.47 -12.27 -14.37
C VAL A 9 -0.18 -12.29 -12.88
N LYS A 10 0.78 -13.13 -12.48
CA LYS A 10 1.30 -13.18 -11.12
C LYS A 10 2.70 -12.61 -11.06
N ILE A 11 2.96 -11.71 -10.10
CA ILE A 11 4.29 -11.13 -9.88
C ILE A 11 4.67 -11.33 -8.41
N PRO A 12 5.88 -11.83 -8.09
CA PRO A 12 6.34 -11.93 -6.72
C PRO A 12 6.63 -10.56 -6.10
N ARG A 13 6.48 -10.45 -4.79
CA ARG A 13 6.93 -9.32 -3.98
C ARG A 13 8.27 -9.63 -3.34
N TRP A 14 9.19 -8.68 -3.38
CA TRP A 14 10.49 -8.75 -2.72
C TRP A 14 10.70 -7.55 -1.82
N ASP A 15 11.29 -7.78 -0.64
CA ASP A 15 11.74 -6.74 0.30
C ASP A 15 13.27 -6.76 0.48
N LEU A 16 14.01 -7.09 -0.59
CA LEU A 16 15.47 -7.23 -0.55
C LEU A 16 16.21 -5.95 -0.12
N ALA A 17 15.57 -4.79 -0.27
CA ALA A 17 16.11 -3.51 0.22
C ALA A 17 16.31 -3.48 1.75
N LYS A 18 15.54 -4.29 2.52
CA LYS A 18 15.71 -4.40 3.97
C LYS A 18 16.96 -5.19 4.39
N PHE A 19 17.62 -5.88 3.45
CA PHE A 19 18.74 -6.78 3.72
C PHE A 19 20.01 -6.32 3.01
N THR A 20 20.83 -5.51 3.69
CA THR A 20 22.05 -4.90 3.10
C THR A 20 23.11 -5.90 2.66
N ARG A 21 23.19 -7.08 3.31
CA ARG A 21 24.19 -8.13 3.05
C ARG A 21 23.68 -9.25 2.13
N VAL A 22 22.46 -9.14 1.61
CA VAL A 22 21.86 -10.17 0.76
C VAL A 22 21.98 -9.76 -0.71
N SER A 23 22.43 -10.69 -1.55
CA SER A 23 22.44 -10.48 -3.00
C SER A 23 21.03 -10.25 -3.53
N LYS A 24 20.87 -9.20 -4.35
CA LYS A 24 19.62 -8.85 -5.03
C LYS A 24 19.31 -9.74 -6.25
N ASN A 25 20.26 -10.58 -6.66
CA ASN A 25 20.07 -11.48 -7.79
C ASN A 25 19.02 -12.55 -7.45
N ILE A 26 18.12 -12.81 -8.39
CA ILE A 26 17.12 -13.87 -8.30
C ILE A 26 17.62 -15.11 -9.05
N GLY A 27 17.25 -16.30 -8.56
CA GLY A 27 17.70 -17.57 -9.10
C GLY A 27 16.74 -18.69 -8.70
N SER A 28 17.25 -19.92 -8.62
CA SER A 28 16.43 -21.09 -8.28
C SER A 28 15.94 -21.13 -6.83
N SER A 29 16.63 -20.44 -5.91
CA SER A 29 16.21 -20.33 -4.51
C SER A 29 15.30 -19.11 -4.33
N MET A 30 14.12 -19.34 -3.76
CA MET A 30 13.10 -18.32 -3.58
C MET A 30 13.55 -17.28 -2.53
N LYS A 31 13.33 -16.00 -2.84
CA LYS A 31 13.59 -14.87 -1.94
C LYS A 31 12.40 -13.91 -1.84
N SER A 32 11.31 -14.19 -2.54
CA SER A 32 10.07 -13.41 -2.47
C SER A 32 9.39 -13.64 -1.13
N VAL A 33 8.71 -12.60 -0.65
CA VAL A 33 8.01 -12.58 0.66
C VAL A 33 6.49 -12.61 0.52
N GLY A 34 6.00 -12.54 -0.73
CA GLY A 34 4.60 -12.62 -1.08
C GLY A 34 4.43 -12.55 -2.59
N GLU A 35 3.20 -12.42 -3.05
CA GLU A 35 2.86 -12.33 -4.46
C GLU A 35 1.55 -11.60 -4.69
N VAL A 36 1.38 -11.12 -5.92
CA VAL A 36 0.12 -10.52 -6.38
C VAL A 36 -0.37 -11.28 -7.59
N MET A 37 -1.67 -11.19 -7.81
CA MET A 37 -2.29 -11.65 -9.04
C MET A 37 -3.13 -10.52 -9.63
N ALA A 38 -3.14 -10.40 -10.95
CA ALA A 38 -3.98 -9.43 -11.62
C ALA A 38 -4.65 -10.07 -12.82
N ILE A 39 -5.85 -9.59 -13.12
CA ILE A 39 -6.71 -10.12 -14.17
C ILE A 39 -7.04 -9.00 -15.16
N GLY A 40 -6.94 -9.33 -16.44
CA GLY A 40 -7.27 -8.44 -17.54
C GLY A 40 -7.53 -9.23 -18.83
N ARG A 41 -8.23 -8.65 -19.80
CA ARG A 41 -8.52 -9.36 -21.06
C ARG A 41 -7.39 -9.21 -22.09
N LYS A 42 -6.34 -8.48 -21.73
CA LYS A 42 -5.08 -8.40 -22.45
C LYS A 42 -3.92 -8.62 -21.47
N PHE A 43 -2.83 -9.16 -21.99
CA PHE A 43 -1.62 -9.33 -21.19
C PHE A 43 -1.09 -7.99 -20.68
N GLU A 44 -1.06 -6.95 -21.51
CA GLU A 44 -0.58 -5.63 -21.11
C GLU A 44 -1.40 -5.06 -19.93
N GLU A 45 -2.74 -5.23 -20.00
CA GLU A 45 -3.67 -4.80 -18.95
C GLU A 45 -3.39 -5.50 -17.63
N ALA A 46 -3.36 -6.84 -17.64
CA ALA A 46 -3.10 -7.65 -16.46
C ALA A 46 -1.69 -7.38 -15.89
N PHE A 47 -0.68 -7.23 -16.76
CA PHE A 47 0.70 -6.98 -16.36
C PHE A 47 0.88 -5.63 -15.67
N GLN A 48 0.31 -4.55 -16.21
CA GLN A 48 0.43 -3.23 -15.59
C GLN A 48 -0.30 -3.15 -14.24
N LYS A 49 -1.49 -3.79 -14.13
CA LYS A 49 -2.17 -3.94 -12.84
C LYS A 49 -1.31 -4.69 -11.83
N ALA A 50 -0.75 -5.85 -12.21
CA ALA A 50 0.11 -6.63 -11.33
C ALA A 50 1.33 -5.82 -10.87
N LEU A 51 1.95 -5.01 -11.74
CA LEU A 51 3.08 -4.16 -11.34
C LEU A 51 2.69 -3.15 -10.24
N ARG A 52 1.53 -2.49 -10.37
CA ARG A 52 1.04 -1.55 -9.36
C ARG A 52 0.65 -2.23 -8.05
N MET A 53 0.12 -3.44 -8.13
CA MET A 53 -0.23 -4.24 -6.97
C MET A 53 0.99 -4.67 -6.13
N VAL A 54 2.18 -4.84 -6.76
CA VAL A 54 3.43 -5.25 -6.07
C VAL A 54 4.01 -4.14 -5.21
N ASP A 55 3.89 -2.88 -5.63
CA ASP A 55 4.49 -1.75 -4.94
C ASP A 55 3.66 -0.49 -5.18
N GLU A 56 3.11 0.09 -4.11
CA GLU A 56 2.25 1.27 -4.19
C GLU A 56 2.96 2.52 -4.75
N ASN A 57 4.30 2.53 -4.77
CA ASN A 57 5.11 3.60 -5.33
C ASN A 57 5.34 3.44 -6.85
N VAL A 58 4.90 2.33 -7.44
CA VAL A 58 5.07 2.03 -8.86
C VAL A 58 3.73 2.20 -9.57
N ASN A 59 3.67 3.11 -10.55
CA ASN A 59 2.44 3.41 -11.29
C ASN A 59 2.20 2.52 -12.52
N GLY A 60 3.11 1.60 -12.82
CA GLY A 60 3.03 0.69 -13.97
C GLY A 60 4.41 0.35 -14.54
N PHE A 61 4.47 0.04 -15.84
CA PHE A 61 5.72 -0.28 -16.52
C PHE A 61 6.48 1.00 -16.91
N ASP A 62 7.15 1.60 -15.93
CA ASP A 62 7.80 2.91 -16.04
C ASP A 62 9.28 2.80 -16.46
N PRO A 63 9.69 3.40 -17.60
CA PRO A 63 11.08 3.38 -18.05
C PRO A 63 12.02 4.34 -17.30
N ASN A 64 11.52 5.21 -16.43
CA ASN A 64 12.30 6.23 -15.74
C ASN A 64 12.78 5.80 -14.34
N LEU A 65 12.25 4.69 -13.80
CA LEU A 65 12.61 4.19 -12.47
C LEU A 65 14.03 3.61 -12.39
N LYS A 66 14.58 3.14 -13.52
CA LYS A 66 15.93 2.57 -13.62
C LYS A 66 16.59 3.02 -14.91
N GLN A 67 17.92 2.97 -14.92
CA GLN A 67 18.71 3.16 -16.13
C GLN A 67 18.94 1.82 -16.83
N VAL A 68 19.28 1.88 -18.12
CA VAL A 68 19.66 0.69 -18.89
C VAL A 68 20.90 0.05 -18.27
N ASN A 69 20.82 -1.25 -18.01
CA ASN A 69 21.92 -2.03 -17.47
C ASN A 69 21.87 -3.45 -18.06
N ASP A 70 22.74 -3.72 -19.02
CA ASP A 70 22.82 -5.03 -19.69
C ASP A 70 23.14 -6.16 -18.71
N GLU A 71 23.84 -5.88 -17.61
CA GLU A 71 24.17 -6.91 -16.62
C GLU A 71 22.95 -7.31 -15.80
N GLU A 72 22.08 -6.37 -15.40
CA GLU A 72 20.81 -6.70 -14.72
C GLU A 72 19.79 -7.35 -15.68
N LEU A 73 19.89 -7.07 -16.99
CA LEU A 73 19.11 -7.81 -17.99
C LEU A 73 19.57 -9.27 -18.09
N LYS A 74 20.87 -9.56 -17.98
CA LYS A 74 21.42 -10.93 -18.00
C LYS A 74 21.25 -11.66 -16.66
N GLN A 75 21.60 -10.99 -15.57
CA GLN A 75 21.52 -11.47 -14.19
C GLN A 75 20.29 -10.85 -13.53
N PRO A 76 19.16 -11.57 -13.50
CA PRO A 76 17.91 -10.98 -13.09
C PRO A 76 17.95 -10.53 -11.62
N THR A 77 17.35 -9.37 -11.35
CA THR A 77 17.10 -8.80 -10.02
C THR A 77 15.60 -8.60 -9.81
N ASP A 78 15.18 -8.25 -8.59
CA ASP A 78 13.80 -7.83 -8.28
C ASP A 78 13.37 -6.56 -9.04
N LYS A 79 14.32 -5.81 -9.62
CA LYS A 79 14.07 -4.58 -10.39
C LYS A 79 14.28 -4.74 -11.90
N ARG A 80 14.54 -5.95 -12.40
CA ARG A 80 14.84 -6.24 -13.82
C ARG A 80 13.80 -5.68 -14.79
N MET A 81 12.51 -5.75 -14.43
CA MET A 81 11.44 -5.26 -15.32
C MET A 81 11.55 -3.77 -15.60
N TYR A 82 11.99 -2.96 -14.64
CA TYR A 82 12.18 -1.52 -14.85
C TYR A 82 13.42 -1.23 -15.70
N VAL A 83 14.48 -2.04 -15.58
CA VAL A 83 15.65 -1.98 -16.48
C VAL A 83 15.23 -2.35 -17.91
N LEU A 84 14.33 -3.33 -18.07
CA LEU A 84 13.76 -3.73 -19.37
C LEU A 84 12.93 -2.59 -19.98
N ALA A 85 12.10 -1.91 -19.19
CA ALA A 85 11.35 -0.73 -19.63
C ALA A 85 12.30 0.37 -20.14
N ALA A 86 13.36 0.67 -19.40
CA ALA A 86 14.38 1.64 -19.79
C ALA A 86 15.11 1.23 -21.08
N ALA A 87 15.41 -0.06 -21.26
CA ALA A 87 16.07 -0.58 -22.46
C ALA A 87 15.20 -0.43 -23.70
N LEU A 88 13.90 -0.76 -23.62
CA LEU A 88 12.93 -0.53 -24.69
C LEU A 88 12.84 0.96 -25.03
N ARG A 89 12.73 1.83 -24.01
CA ARG A 89 12.70 3.29 -24.19
C ARG A 89 13.96 3.83 -24.86
N SER A 90 15.10 3.19 -24.62
CA SER A 90 16.39 3.53 -25.23
C SER A 90 16.60 2.92 -26.62
N GLY A 91 15.57 2.29 -27.20
CA GLY A 91 15.59 1.76 -28.58
C GLY A 91 16.23 0.38 -28.72
N TYR A 92 16.33 -0.42 -27.66
CA TYR A 92 16.81 -1.80 -27.79
C TYR A 92 15.79 -2.64 -28.54
N SER A 93 16.27 -3.44 -29.49
CA SER A 93 15.40 -4.36 -30.23
C SER A 93 14.93 -5.53 -29.35
N VAL A 94 13.78 -6.11 -29.70
CA VAL A 94 13.23 -7.29 -29.03
C VAL A 94 14.22 -8.46 -29.07
N GLU A 95 14.96 -8.64 -30.17
CA GLU A 95 15.96 -9.69 -30.31
C GLU A 95 17.13 -9.49 -29.36
N LYS A 96 17.59 -8.24 -29.19
CA LYS A 96 18.66 -7.92 -28.24
C LYS A 96 18.20 -8.21 -26.81
N ILE A 97 17.01 -7.75 -26.42
CA ILE A 97 16.48 -7.99 -25.07
C ILE A 97 16.24 -9.49 -24.85
N HIS A 98 15.75 -10.23 -25.84
CA HIS A 98 15.60 -11.68 -25.75
C HIS A 98 16.96 -12.38 -25.54
N ALA A 99 18.00 -11.98 -26.28
CA ALA A 99 19.33 -12.57 -26.14
C ALA A 99 19.92 -12.35 -24.73
N LEU A 100 19.65 -11.19 -24.12
CA LEU A 100 20.08 -10.87 -22.76
C LEU A 100 19.23 -11.59 -21.72
N THR A 101 17.90 -11.59 -21.91
CA THR A 101 16.97 -11.94 -20.83
C THR A 101 16.44 -13.37 -20.86
N ARG A 102 16.42 -13.96 -22.07
CA ARG A 102 15.71 -15.20 -22.43
C ARG A 102 14.20 -15.15 -22.25
N ILE A 103 13.62 -13.98 -22.00
CA ILE A 103 12.16 -13.78 -21.99
C ILE A 103 11.64 -13.93 -23.41
N ASP A 104 10.57 -14.70 -23.59
CA ASP A 104 10.01 -14.99 -24.91
C ASP A 104 9.68 -13.69 -25.69
N PRO A 105 10.02 -13.62 -27.01
CA PRO A 105 9.73 -12.43 -27.82
C PRO A 105 8.27 -12.01 -27.81
N TRP A 106 7.32 -12.91 -27.59
CA TRP A 106 5.90 -12.57 -27.47
C TRP A 106 5.67 -11.54 -26.34
N PHE A 107 6.20 -11.80 -25.13
CA PHE A 107 6.07 -10.87 -24.00
C PHE A 107 6.82 -9.57 -24.25
N LEU A 108 7.99 -9.65 -24.86
CA LEU A 108 8.80 -8.46 -25.16
C LEU A 108 8.11 -7.51 -26.14
N ASN A 109 7.42 -8.03 -27.15
CA ASN A 109 6.59 -7.23 -28.04
C ASN A 109 5.43 -6.55 -27.27
N LYS A 110 4.82 -7.25 -26.31
CA LYS A 110 3.78 -6.67 -25.45
C LYS A 110 4.31 -5.54 -24.56
N PHE A 111 5.52 -5.68 -24.02
CA PHE A 111 6.18 -4.60 -23.29
C PHE A 111 6.53 -3.42 -24.20
N SER A 112 6.94 -3.67 -25.45
CA SER A 112 7.17 -2.62 -26.45
C SER A 112 5.90 -1.79 -26.70
N ASN A 113 4.74 -2.45 -26.86
CA ASN A 113 3.45 -1.77 -27.04
C ASN A 113 3.17 -0.75 -25.93
N ILE A 114 3.49 -1.09 -24.67
CA ILE A 114 3.29 -0.21 -23.53
C ILE A 114 4.21 1.03 -23.65
N ILE A 115 5.50 0.83 -23.91
CA ILE A 115 6.48 1.92 -24.00
C ILE A 115 6.21 2.83 -25.21
N GLU A 116 5.82 2.25 -26.34
CA GLU A 116 5.44 3.00 -27.55
C GLU A 116 4.20 3.86 -27.30
N HIS A 117 3.20 3.32 -26.61
CA HIS A 117 1.98 4.09 -26.29
C HIS A 117 2.24 5.16 -25.22
N LEU A 118 3.10 4.90 -24.24
CA LEU A 118 3.55 5.94 -23.30
C LEU A 118 4.16 7.14 -24.05
N ALA A 119 5.00 6.89 -25.07
CA ALA A 119 5.55 7.94 -25.91
C ALA A 119 4.48 8.69 -26.74
N VAL A 120 3.35 8.06 -27.07
CA VAL A 120 2.20 8.75 -27.69
C VAL A 120 1.53 9.68 -26.70
N ILE A 121 1.25 9.21 -25.48
CA ILE A 121 0.62 10.01 -24.41
C ILE A 121 1.46 11.26 -24.10
N GLU A 122 2.76 11.08 -23.87
CA GLU A 122 3.68 12.19 -23.57
C GLU A 122 3.73 13.25 -24.70
N ARG A 123 3.67 12.81 -25.97
CA ARG A 123 3.69 13.73 -27.13
C ARG A 123 2.40 14.54 -27.25
N GLN A 124 1.27 13.99 -26.86
CA GLN A 124 -0.02 14.69 -26.90
C GLN A 124 -0.17 15.69 -25.74
N GLY A 125 0.43 15.38 -24.58
CA GLY A 125 0.28 16.19 -23.38
C GLY A 125 -1.15 16.14 -22.83
N ILE A 126 -1.59 17.23 -22.21
CA ILE A 126 -2.83 17.27 -21.40
C ILE A 126 -4.11 17.01 -22.23
N ASN A 127 -4.11 17.32 -23.53
CA ASN A 127 -5.30 17.23 -24.39
C ASN A 127 -5.45 15.84 -25.03
N LEU A 128 -5.51 14.79 -24.22
CA LEU A 128 -5.70 13.42 -24.72
C LEU A 128 -7.07 13.25 -25.37
N THR A 129 -7.11 12.67 -26.57
CA THR A 129 -8.37 12.30 -27.22
C THR A 129 -8.97 11.06 -26.56
N GLU A 130 -10.29 10.85 -26.75
CA GLU A 130 -11.00 9.65 -26.27
C GLU A 130 -10.31 8.37 -26.77
N GLU A 131 -9.89 8.34 -28.03
CA GLU A 131 -9.22 7.17 -28.62
C GLU A 131 -7.91 6.82 -27.90
N ILE A 132 -7.07 7.82 -27.64
CA ILE A 132 -5.76 7.63 -26.99
C ILE A 132 -5.95 7.21 -25.54
N LEU A 133 -6.90 7.85 -24.85
CA LEU A 133 -7.22 7.54 -23.46
C LEU A 133 -7.83 6.14 -23.34
N ALA A 134 -8.82 5.80 -24.17
CA ALA A 134 -9.42 4.48 -24.20
C ALA A 134 -8.40 3.38 -24.52
N TYR A 135 -7.48 3.62 -25.47
CA TYR A 135 -6.41 2.67 -25.75
C TYR A 135 -5.45 2.54 -24.55
N ALA A 136 -5.05 3.65 -23.91
CA ALA A 136 -4.20 3.62 -22.73
C ALA A 136 -4.82 2.76 -21.62
N LYS A 137 -6.10 2.97 -21.32
CA LYS A 137 -6.82 2.19 -20.30
C LYS A 137 -6.95 0.71 -20.69
N LYS A 138 -7.20 0.39 -21.97
CA LYS A 138 -7.23 -0.99 -22.50
C LYS A 138 -5.88 -1.72 -22.42
N VAL A 139 -4.78 -0.98 -22.35
CA VAL A 139 -3.41 -1.49 -22.18
C VAL A 139 -2.99 -1.46 -20.70
N GLY A 140 -3.87 -1.02 -19.79
CA GLY A 140 -3.68 -1.07 -18.34
C GLY A 140 -2.99 0.13 -17.71
N PHE A 141 -2.88 1.27 -18.41
CA PHE A 141 -2.33 2.48 -17.81
C PHE A 141 -3.23 2.99 -16.68
N SER A 142 -2.65 3.32 -15.52
CA SER A 142 -3.36 4.00 -14.43
C SER A 142 -3.54 5.49 -14.73
N ASP A 143 -4.53 6.10 -14.09
CA ASP A 143 -4.76 7.55 -14.15
C ASP A 143 -3.53 8.30 -13.59
N LYS A 144 -2.84 7.75 -12.57
CA LYS A 144 -1.55 8.26 -12.07
C LYS A 144 -0.45 8.24 -13.13
N GLN A 145 -0.28 7.12 -13.84
CA GLN A 145 0.76 6.98 -14.86
C GLN A 145 0.52 7.93 -16.04
N ILE A 146 -0.75 8.08 -16.46
CA ILE A 146 -1.15 9.04 -17.50
C ILE A 146 -0.90 10.47 -17.00
N ALA A 147 -1.28 10.78 -15.76
CA ALA A 147 -1.10 12.10 -15.16
C ALA A 147 0.38 12.51 -15.12
N GLN A 148 1.27 11.58 -14.72
CA GLN A 148 2.72 11.80 -14.76
C GLN A 148 3.23 12.06 -16.18
N ALA A 149 2.78 11.28 -17.16
CA ALA A 149 3.20 11.41 -18.56
C ALA A 149 2.81 12.75 -19.19
N VAL A 150 1.69 13.35 -18.77
CA VAL A 150 1.17 14.61 -19.34
C VAL A 150 1.38 15.83 -18.44
N GLY A 151 1.97 15.66 -17.26
CA GLY A 151 2.17 16.76 -16.28
C GLY A 151 0.86 17.25 -15.65
N SER A 152 -0.05 16.33 -15.31
CA SER A 152 -1.36 16.60 -14.70
C SER A 152 -1.49 15.91 -13.33
N THR A 153 -2.68 15.95 -12.73
CA THR A 153 -3.02 15.21 -11.50
C THR A 153 -3.87 13.98 -11.82
N GLU A 154 -3.79 12.96 -10.96
CA GLU A 154 -4.62 11.74 -11.08
C GLU A 154 -6.11 12.08 -11.20
N LEU A 155 -6.60 12.99 -10.35
CA LEU A 155 -8.01 13.40 -10.35
C LEU A 155 -8.42 14.10 -11.66
N ALA A 156 -7.54 14.92 -12.23
CA ALA A 156 -7.84 15.59 -13.51
C ALA A 156 -7.95 14.58 -14.66
N VAL A 157 -7.06 13.58 -14.71
CA VAL A 157 -7.14 12.49 -15.69
C VAL A 157 -8.40 11.66 -15.49
N ARG A 158 -8.74 11.32 -14.23
CA ARG A 158 -9.97 10.60 -13.89
C ARG A 158 -11.22 11.33 -14.38
N ASN A 159 -11.31 12.64 -14.13
CA ASN A 159 -12.46 13.45 -14.58
C ASN A 159 -12.55 13.50 -16.11
N HIS A 160 -11.43 13.76 -16.78
CA HIS A 160 -11.35 13.76 -18.25
C HIS A 160 -11.81 12.43 -18.85
N ARG A 161 -11.38 11.33 -18.23
CA ARG A 161 -11.77 9.96 -18.57
C ARG A 161 -13.28 9.73 -18.42
N LYS A 162 -13.88 10.20 -17.32
CA LYS A 162 -15.32 10.08 -17.08
C LYS A 162 -16.14 10.95 -18.05
N ASP A 163 -15.68 12.17 -18.33
CA ASP A 163 -16.34 13.08 -19.29
C ASP A 163 -16.40 12.47 -20.70
N MET A 164 -15.41 11.68 -21.07
CA MET A 164 -15.35 10.93 -22.33
C MET A 164 -16.00 9.53 -22.26
N ASN A 165 -16.65 9.18 -21.15
CA ASN A 165 -17.26 7.86 -20.92
C ASN A 165 -16.28 6.67 -21.06
N VAL A 166 -15.00 6.91 -20.83
CA VAL A 166 -13.96 5.88 -20.81
C VAL A 166 -13.93 5.27 -19.41
N VAL A 167 -14.91 4.43 -19.10
CA VAL A 167 -15.03 3.80 -17.76
C VAL A 167 -14.88 2.28 -17.87
N PRO A 168 -14.37 1.58 -16.83
CA PRO A 168 -14.18 0.14 -16.91
C PRO A 168 -15.53 -0.60 -16.95
N ARG A 169 -15.48 -1.90 -17.24
CA ARG A 169 -16.60 -2.84 -17.14
C ARG A 169 -16.24 -3.93 -16.15
N ILE A 170 -17.26 -4.45 -15.46
CA ILE A 170 -17.11 -5.52 -14.47
C ILE A 170 -17.36 -6.85 -15.15
N LYS A 171 -16.42 -7.77 -15.03
CA LYS A 171 -16.50 -9.11 -15.61
C LYS A 171 -16.43 -10.20 -14.55
N GLN A 172 -17.18 -11.27 -14.76
CA GLN A 172 -17.23 -12.42 -13.86
C GLN A 172 -16.20 -13.48 -14.23
N ILE A 173 -15.70 -14.17 -13.21
CA ILE A 173 -14.86 -15.36 -13.36
C ILE A 173 -15.75 -16.59 -13.23
N ASP A 174 -15.92 -17.32 -14.34
CA ASP A 174 -16.93 -18.37 -14.46
C ASP A 174 -16.38 -19.78 -14.75
N THR A 175 -15.07 -19.89 -14.99
CA THR A 175 -14.33 -21.11 -15.36
C THR A 175 -14.68 -21.72 -16.73
N VAL A 176 -15.64 -21.15 -17.47
CA VAL A 176 -16.19 -21.71 -18.72
C VAL A 176 -16.24 -20.70 -19.87
N ALA A 177 -15.61 -19.54 -19.73
CA ALA A 177 -15.54 -18.50 -20.76
C ALA A 177 -16.93 -18.11 -21.30
N ALA A 178 -17.86 -17.85 -20.37
CA ALA A 178 -19.25 -17.49 -20.61
C ALA A 178 -20.10 -18.53 -21.36
N GLU A 179 -19.66 -19.80 -21.45
CA GLU A 179 -20.49 -20.89 -22.00
C GLU A 179 -21.78 -21.07 -21.18
N TRP A 180 -21.69 -20.88 -19.86
CA TRP A 180 -22.79 -20.98 -18.92
C TRP A 180 -22.86 -19.73 -18.04
N PRO A 181 -24.07 -19.26 -17.66
CA PRO A 181 -24.20 -18.15 -16.73
C PRO A 181 -23.51 -18.45 -15.40
N ALA A 182 -22.63 -17.53 -14.99
CA ALA A 182 -21.90 -17.65 -13.74
C ALA A 182 -22.83 -17.35 -12.56
N THR A 183 -22.90 -18.26 -11.59
CA THR A 183 -23.44 -17.96 -10.25
C THR A 183 -22.37 -17.42 -9.32
N THR A 184 -21.14 -17.21 -9.82
CA THR A 184 -20.01 -16.76 -9.03
C THR A 184 -20.11 -15.27 -8.74
N ASN A 185 -19.63 -14.91 -7.56
CA ASN A 185 -19.49 -13.54 -7.07
C ASN A 185 -18.08 -12.97 -7.33
N TYR A 186 -17.31 -13.60 -8.22
CA TYR A 186 -15.89 -13.34 -8.39
C TYR A 186 -15.65 -12.46 -9.62
N LEU A 187 -15.08 -11.26 -9.41
CA LEU A 187 -15.15 -10.12 -10.33
C LEU A 187 -13.78 -9.49 -10.58
N TYR A 188 -13.62 -8.92 -11.76
CA TYR A 188 -12.50 -8.03 -12.09
C TYR A 188 -12.96 -6.90 -13.02
N LEU A 189 -12.22 -5.80 -13.06
CA LEU A 189 -12.48 -4.67 -13.95
C LEU A 189 -11.70 -4.82 -15.25
N THR A 190 -12.27 -4.35 -16.36
CA THR A 190 -11.53 -4.26 -17.62
C THR A 190 -12.08 -3.17 -18.53
N TYR A 191 -11.19 -2.53 -19.28
CA TYR A 191 -11.57 -1.60 -20.36
C TYR A 191 -11.77 -2.32 -21.71
N ASN A 192 -11.50 -3.62 -21.77
CA ASN A 192 -11.65 -4.48 -22.94
C ASN A 192 -13.02 -5.20 -22.96
N GLY A 193 -14.04 -4.57 -22.37
CA GLY A 193 -15.43 -5.03 -22.37
C GLY A 193 -16.38 -3.96 -22.91
N SER A 194 -17.49 -4.40 -23.50
CA SER A 194 -18.58 -3.51 -23.94
C SER A 194 -19.60 -3.25 -22.83
N GLU A 195 -19.86 -4.26 -21.99
CA GLU A 195 -20.86 -4.25 -20.92
C GLU A 195 -20.33 -4.93 -19.65
N SER A 196 -20.97 -4.63 -18.51
CA SER A 196 -20.69 -5.30 -17.23
C SER A 196 -21.59 -6.53 -17.08
N ASP A 197 -21.05 -7.63 -16.53
CA ASP A 197 -21.80 -8.88 -16.34
C ASP A 197 -22.80 -8.79 -15.18
N ILE A 198 -22.51 -7.91 -14.20
CA ILE A 198 -23.44 -7.58 -13.12
C ILE A 198 -24.16 -6.29 -13.46
N VAL A 199 -25.49 -6.31 -13.52
CA VAL A 199 -26.33 -5.14 -13.86
C VAL A 199 -27.05 -4.50 -12.67
N THR A 200 -27.03 -5.12 -11.48
CA THR A 200 -27.73 -4.59 -10.30
C THR A 200 -26.71 -4.00 -9.31
N PRO A 201 -26.77 -2.68 -9.04
CA PRO A 201 -25.98 -2.06 -7.98
C PRO A 201 -26.24 -2.70 -6.62
N SER A 202 -25.26 -2.60 -5.74
CA SER A 202 -25.28 -3.27 -4.44
C SER A 202 -25.54 -2.31 -3.29
N ALA A 203 -26.44 -1.34 -3.46
CA ALA A 203 -26.67 -0.20 -2.56
C ALA A 203 -26.86 -0.50 -1.05
N ASN A 204 -27.15 -1.76 -0.68
CA ASN A 204 -27.26 -2.22 0.71
C ASN A 204 -26.07 -3.07 1.18
N HIS A 205 -24.94 -3.07 0.46
CA HIS A 205 -23.76 -3.84 0.82
C HIS A 205 -22.76 -2.95 1.55
N THR A 206 -21.98 -3.57 2.43
CA THR A 206 -20.85 -2.95 3.10
C THR A 206 -19.57 -3.37 2.38
N MET A 207 -18.77 -2.41 1.93
CA MET A 207 -17.50 -2.66 1.27
C MET A 207 -16.39 -2.79 2.31
N VAL A 208 -15.54 -3.81 2.16
CA VAL A 208 -14.36 -4.07 2.98
C VAL A 208 -13.15 -4.11 2.05
N VAL A 209 -12.13 -3.32 2.37
CA VAL A 209 -10.89 -3.27 1.59
C VAL A 209 -9.81 -4.08 2.30
N GLY A 210 -9.19 -5.01 1.58
CA GLY A 210 -8.21 -5.94 2.11
C GLY A 210 -6.81 -5.36 2.27
N SER A 211 -5.86 -6.24 2.56
CA SER A 211 -4.46 -5.87 2.83
C SER A 211 -3.58 -5.73 1.59
N GLY A 212 -4.03 -6.24 0.44
CA GLY A 212 -3.18 -6.38 -0.73
C GLY A 212 -2.04 -7.38 -0.48
N VAL A 213 -0.88 -7.09 -1.05
CA VAL A 213 0.27 -8.00 -1.06
C VAL A 213 0.92 -8.15 0.31
N TYR A 214 1.24 -9.39 0.68
CA TYR A 214 2.09 -9.65 1.83
C TYR A 214 3.51 -9.15 1.62
N ARG A 215 4.04 -8.50 2.65
CA ARG A 215 5.40 -7.95 2.73
C ARG A 215 5.88 -7.98 4.17
N ILE A 216 7.18 -7.77 4.40
CA ILE A 216 7.70 -7.75 5.76
C ILE A 216 7.08 -6.57 6.51
N GLY A 217 6.39 -6.85 7.63
CA GLY A 217 5.64 -5.86 8.39
C GLY A 217 4.17 -5.70 7.96
N SER A 218 3.70 -6.46 6.98
CA SER A 218 2.26 -6.58 6.65
C SER A 218 1.97 -7.94 6.04
N SER A 219 1.40 -8.83 6.84
CA SER A 219 1.19 -10.24 6.50
C SER A 219 -0.26 -10.65 6.80
N VAL A 220 -0.46 -11.93 7.11
CA VAL A 220 -1.76 -12.59 7.32
C VAL A 220 -2.61 -11.97 8.42
N GLU A 221 -2.02 -11.23 9.37
CA GLU A 221 -2.75 -10.55 10.43
C GLU A 221 -3.83 -9.60 9.90
N PHE A 222 -3.55 -8.87 8.82
CA PHE A 222 -4.53 -7.98 8.20
C PHE A 222 -5.60 -8.73 7.41
N ASP A 223 -5.23 -9.85 6.76
CA ASP A 223 -6.22 -10.73 6.12
C ASP A 223 -7.17 -11.34 7.16
N TRP A 224 -6.63 -11.74 8.32
CA TRP A 224 -7.41 -12.25 9.43
C TRP A 224 -8.42 -11.22 9.95
N CYS A 225 -8.01 -9.95 10.09
CA CYS A 225 -8.90 -8.85 10.46
C CYS A 225 -10.00 -8.63 9.42
N ALA A 226 -9.66 -8.60 8.13
CA ALA A 226 -10.64 -8.41 7.05
C ALA A 226 -11.65 -9.57 7.00
N VAL A 227 -11.19 -10.82 7.09
CA VAL A 227 -12.06 -12.02 7.14
C VAL A 227 -12.92 -12.02 8.39
N GLY A 228 -12.39 -11.63 9.55
CA GLY A 228 -13.15 -11.45 10.78
C GLY A 228 -14.28 -10.45 10.61
N CYS A 229 -13.99 -9.29 10.00
CA CYS A 229 -14.97 -8.26 9.68
C CYS A 229 -16.08 -8.80 8.75
N LEU A 230 -15.72 -9.47 7.66
CA LEU A 230 -16.69 -10.07 6.73
C LEU A 230 -17.62 -11.07 7.43
N ARG A 231 -17.08 -11.92 8.31
CA ARG A 231 -17.86 -12.91 9.07
C ARG A 231 -18.84 -12.25 10.02
N GLU A 232 -18.44 -11.19 10.73
CA GLU A 232 -19.34 -10.47 11.63
C GLU A 232 -20.42 -9.69 10.85
N LEU A 233 -20.09 -9.06 9.73
CA LEU A 233 -21.08 -8.43 8.86
C LEU A 233 -22.13 -9.43 8.35
N LYS A 234 -21.68 -10.62 7.94
CA LYS A 234 -22.58 -11.72 7.51
C LYS A 234 -23.49 -12.19 8.65
N LYS A 235 -22.96 -12.33 9.88
CA LYS A 235 -23.78 -12.67 11.07
C LYS A 235 -24.82 -11.60 11.38
N LEU A 236 -24.52 -10.34 11.11
CA LEU A 236 -25.46 -9.21 11.23
C LEU A 236 -26.46 -9.14 10.05
N GLY A 237 -26.43 -10.10 9.12
CA GLY A 237 -27.31 -10.14 7.96
C GLY A 237 -26.99 -9.08 6.90
N ARG A 238 -25.80 -8.47 6.96
CA ARG A 238 -25.33 -7.51 5.96
C ARG A 238 -24.67 -8.23 4.81
N LYS A 239 -24.92 -7.74 3.60
CA LYS A 239 -24.21 -8.21 2.40
C LYS A 239 -22.87 -7.49 2.27
N THR A 240 -21.87 -8.15 1.72
CA THR A 240 -20.50 -7.65 1.71
C THR A 240 -19.88 -7.61 0.33
N ILE A 241 -19.06 -6.58 0.09
CA ILE A 241 -18.16 -6.46 -1.06
C ILE A 241 -16.74 -6.52 -0.52
N MET A 242 -15.90 -7.40 -1.06
CA MET A 242 -14.48 -7.47 -0.73
C MET A 242 -13.65 -6.97 -1.91
N ILE A 243 -12.66 -6.11 -1.66
CA ILE A 243 -11.65 -5.72 -2.65
C ILE A 243 -10.28 -6.16 -2.14
N ASN A 244 -9.65 -7.11 -2.82
CA ASN A 244 -8.28 -7.56 -2.54
C ASN A 244 -7.68 -8.26 -3.76
N TYR A 245 -6.36 -8.45 -3.79
CA TYR A 245 -5.66 -9.00 -4.95
C TYR A 245 -4.54 -10.00 -4.62
N ASN A 246 -4.46 -10.43 -3.36
CA ASN A 246 -3.46 -11.41 -2.94
C ASN A 246 -4.02 -12.83 -3.08
N PRO A 247 -3.50 -13.66 -4.00
CA PRO A 247 -4.06 -14.98 -4.30
C PRO A 247 -3.84 -16.00 -3.17
N GLU A 248 -3.01 -15.70 -2.17
CA GLU A 248 -2.73 -16.58 -1.03
C GLU A 248 -3.77 -16.44 0.10
N THR A 249 -4.66 -15.45 0.01
CA THR A 249 -5.50 -15.01 1.12
C THR A 249 -6.88 -15.66 1.16
N VAL A 250 -7.38 -15.86 2.38
CA VAL A 250 -8.76 -16.35 2.59
C VAL A 250 -9.77 -15.27 2.21
N SER A 251 -9.46 -13.99 2.38
CA SER A 251 -10.37 -12.93 1.94
C SER A 251 -10.64 -12.91 0.42
N THR A 252 -9.75 -13.49 -0.38
CA THR A 252 -9.96 -13.68 -1.82
C THR A 252 -10.59 -15.03 -2.19
N ASP A 253 -11.04 -15.81 -1.21
CA ASP A 253 -11.92 -16.94 -1.51
C ASP A 253 -13.34 -16.44 -1.80
N TYR A 254 -13.96 -17.01 -2.84
CA TYR A 254 -15.24 -16.54 -3.35
C TYR A 254 -16.39 -16.82 -2.36
N ASP A 255 -16.24 -17.73 -1.40
CA ASP A 255 -17.28 -18.04 -0.42
C ASP A 255 -17.32 -17.08 0.81
N MET A 256 -16.34 -16.18 0.92
CA MET A 256 -16.21 -15.26 2.07
C MET A 256 -17.11 -14.03 2.02
N CYS A 257 -17.52 -13.58 0.83
CA CYS A 257 -18.32 -12.36 0.65
C CYS A 257 -19.42 -12.53 -0.41
N ASP A 258 -20.30 -11.54 -0.59
CA ASP A 258 -21.33 -11.58 -1.64
C ASP A 258 -20.83 -11.10 -3.00
N ARG A 259 -19.77 -10.28 -3.02
CA ARG A 259 -19.05 -9.81 -4.22
C ARG A 259 -17.56 -9.66 -3.92
N LEU A 260 -16.73 -10.39 -4.63
CA LEU A 260 -15.27 -10.31 -4.55
C LEU A 260 -14.73 -9.62 -5.80
N TYR A 261 -14.15 -8.44 -5.64
CA TYR A 261 -13.36 -7.78 -6.67
C TYR A 261 -11.88 -8.13 -6.50
N PHE A 262 -11.35 -8.92 -7.43
CA PHE A 262 -9.92 -9.23 -7.49
C PHE A 262 -9.16 -8.09 -8.18
N GLU A 263 -9.02 -6.99 -7.46
CA GLU A 263 -8.61 -5.72 -8.03
C GLU A 263 -7.64 -4.94 -7.16
N GLU A 264 -6.95 -4.01 -7.81
CA GLU A 264 -5.94 -3.15 -7.21
C GLU A 264 -6.57 -2.26 -6.12
N ILE A 265 -5.88 -2.14 -4.99
CA ILE A 265 -6.27 -1.22 -3.92
C ILE A 265 -5.60 0.12 -4.18
N SER A 266 -6.19 0.90 -5.09
CA SER A 266 -5.81 2.29 -5.37
C SER A 266 -7.04 3.18 -5.37
N PHE A 267 -6.83 4.49 -5.18
CA PHE A 267 -7.92 5.47 -5.21
C PHE A 267 -8.74 5.37 -6.50
N GLU A 268 -8.08 5.27 -7.66
CA GLU A 268 -8.75 5.10 -8.96
C GLU A 268 -9.72 3.91 -8.96
N VAL A 269 -9.23 2.72 -8.58
CA VAL A 269 -9.97 1.47 -8.73
C VAL A 269 -11.04 1.31 -7.66
N VAL A 270 -10.70 1.61 -6.40
CA VAL A 270 -11.67 1.55 -5.29
C VAL A 270 -12.80 2.56 -5.51
N MET A 271 -12.50 3.75 -6.03
CA MET A 271 -13.54 4.74 -6.36
C MET A 271 -14.37 4.32 -7.57
N ASP A 272 -13.80 3.71 -8.61
CA ASP A 272 -14.57 3.15 -9.74
C ASP A 272 -15.57 2.09 -9.27
N ILE A 273 -15.16 1.21 -8.34
CA ILE A 273 -16.04 0.19 -7.75
C ILE A 273 -17.09 0.84 -6.86
N TYR A 274 -16.70 1.78 -6.00
CA TYR A 274 -17.60 2.48 -5.08
C TYR A 274 -18.71 3.23 -5.84
N GLU A 275 -18.37 3.95 -6.91
CA GLU A 275 -19.34 4.67 -7.74
C GLU A 275 -20.29 3.74 -8.49
N TYR A 276 -19.83 2.55 -8.89
CA TYR A 276 -20.68 1.55 -9.54
C TYR A 276 -21.63 0.86 -8.55
N GLU A 277 -21.09 0.50 -7.39
CA GLU A 277 -21.76 -0.35 -6.41
C GLU A 277 -22.69 0.42 -5.48
N GLU A 278 -22.39 1.72 -5.27
CA GLU A 278 -23.09 2.62 -4.35
C GLU A 278 -23.26 2.03 -2.93
N PRO A 279 -22.21 1.42 -2.31
CA PRO A 279 -22.37 0.70 -1.05
C PRO A 279 -22.80 1.63 0.08
N GLU A 280 -23.34 1.06 1.17
CA GLU A 280 -23.73 1.82 2.36
C GLU A 280 -22.54 2.57 2.98
N GLY A 281 -21.34 2.01 2.83
CA GLY A 281 -20.07 2.62 3.22
C GLY A 281 -18.91 1.65 3.06
N VAL A 282 -17.70 2.15 3.32
CA VAL A 282 -16.44 1.43 3.15
C VAL A 282 -15.70 1.31 4.47
N ILE A 283 -15.25 0.09 4.80
CA ILE A 283 -14.37 -0.20 5.93
C ILE A 283 -12.95 -0.33 5.40
N LEU A 284 -12.07 0.58 5.85
CA LEU A 284 -10.65 0.62 5.47
C LEU A 284 -9.72 0.12 6.59
N SER A 285 -10.17 0.18 7.85
CA SER A 285 -9.34 -0.03 9.04
C SER A 285 -8.87 -1.48 9.27
N MET A 286 -9.23 -2.41 8.40
CA MET A 286 -8.90 -3.85 8.55
C MET A 286 -7.77 -4.31 7.62
N GLY A 287 -7.44 -3.53 6.58
CA GLY A 287 -6.45 -3.92 5.57
C GLY A 287 -5.06 -3.26 5.75
N GLY A 288 -4.77 -2.68 6.91
CA GLY A 288 -3.47 -2.08 7.19
C GLY A 288 -3.22 -0.78 6.43
N GLN A 289 -1.96 -0.52 6.04
CA GLN A 289 -1.54 0.79 5.54
C GLN A 289 -2.11 1.14 4.17
N LEU A 290 -2.27 0.17 3.27
CA LEU A 290 -2.64 0.44 1.87
C LEU A 290 -4.05 1.06 1.76
N PRO A 291 -5.10 0.55 2.43
CA PRO A 291 -6.40 1.23 2.49
C PRO A 291 -6.36 2.57 3.25
N ASN A 292 -5.57 2.67 4.33
CA ASN A 292 -5.43 3.93 5.08
C ASN A 292 -4.86 5.05 4.21
N ASN A 293 -3.88 4.74 3.36
CA ASN A 293 -3.24 5.70 2.44
C ASN A 293 -4.22 6.36 1.46
N ILE A 294 -5.32 5.68 1.09
CA ILE A 294 -6.33 6.19 0.16
C ILE A 294 -7.56 6.77 0.86
N ALA A 295 -7.66 6.68 2.19
CA ALA A 295 -8.84 7.07 2.95
C ALA A 295 -9.22 8.55 2.76
N MET A 296 -8.22 9.45 2.80
CA MET A 296 -8.44 10.88 2.62
C MET A 296 -8.86 11.24 1.19
N ASP A 297 -8.35 10.54 0.18
CA ASP A 297 -8.70 10.80 -1.22
C ASP A 297 -10.13 10.34 -1.53
N LEU A 298 -10.52 9.17 -0.99
CA LEU A 298 -11.90 8.68 -1.03
C LEU A 298 -12.86 9.65 -0.30
N HIS A 299 -12.48 10.12 0.88
CA HIS A 299 -13.26 11.08 1.66
C HIS A 299 -13.49 12.39 0.90
N ARG A 300 -12.45 12.94 0.27
CA ARG A 300 -12.55 14.15 -0.56
C ARG A 300 -13.51 13.99 -1.73
N GLN A 301 -13.65 12.77 -2.26
CA GLN A 301 -14.65 12.42 -3.28
C GLN A 301 -16.01 11.98 -2.71
N GLN A 302 -16.28 12.27 -1.43
CA GLN A 302 -17.56 11.99 -0.76
C GLN A 302 -17.89 10.50 -0.60
N ALA A 303 -16.89 9.61 -0.63
CA ALA A 303 -17.10 8.22 -0.24
C ALA A 303 -17.37 8.14 1.27
N ARG A 304 -18.40 7.39 1.67
CA ARG A 304 -18.78 7.21 3.07
C ARG A 304 -17.87 6.18 3.72
N ILE A 305 -16.86 6.66 4.45
CA ILE A 305 -15.98 5.80 5.25
C ILE A 305 -16.68 5.47 6.58
N LEU A 306 -16.67 4.19 6.95
CA LEU A 306 -17.22 3.68 8.20
C LEU A 306 -16.11 3.51 9.24
N GLY A 307 -16.42 3.86 10.48
CA GLY A 307 -15.48 3.82 11.61
C GLY A 307 -14.78 5.15 11.83
N THR A 308 -13.53 5.10 12.30
CA THR A 308 -12.70 6.28 12.57
C THR A 308 -12.57 7.14 11.32
N SER A 309 -12.80 8.45 11.47
CA SER A 309 -12.79 9.38 10.34
C SER A 309 -11.41 9.44 9.66
N PRO A 310 -11.35 9.62 8.33
CA PRO A 310 -10.07 9.82 7.61
C PRO A 310 -9.25 10.98 8.16
N GLU A 311 -9.87 12.05 8.65
CA GLU A 311 -9.20 13.17 9.31
C GLU A 311 -8.57 12.78 10.64
N SER A 312 -9.23 11.92 11.41
CA SER A 312 -8.65 11.38 12.65
C SER A 312 -7.47 10.45 12.36
N VAL A 313 -7.56 9.63 11.31
CA VAL A 313 -6.44 8.79 10.85
C VAL A 313 -5.25 9.66 10.43
N ASP A 314 -5.46 10.68 9.61
CA ASP A 314 -4.42 11.65 9.23
C ASP A 314 -3.89 12.43 10.44
N GLY A 315 -4.73 12.71 11.44
CA GLY A 315 -4.33 13.31 12.71
C GLY A 315 -3.34 12.43 13.49
N ALA A 316 -3.48 11.10 13.41
CA ALA A 316 -2.60 10.13 14.04
C ALA A 316 -1.32 9.84 13.23
N GLU A 317 -1.44 9.73 11.90
CA GLU A 317 -0.29 9.44 11.03
C GLU A 317 0.62 10.65 10.83
N ASN A 318 0.06 11.86 10.83
CA ASN A 318 0.85 13.07 10.71
C ASN A 318 1.52 13.42 12.04
N ARG A 319 2.83 13.19 12.10
CA ARG A 319 3.64 13.41 13.31
C ARG A 319 3.50 14.79 13.96
N PHE A 320 3.38 15.86 13.17
CA PHE A 320 3.19 17.20 13.71
C PHE A 320 1.80 17.38 14.34
N LYS A 321 0.75 16.88 13.67
CA LYS A 321 -0.62 16.92 14.20
C LYS A 321 -0.71 16.10 15.47
N PHE A 322 -0.18 14.88 15.45
CA PHE A 322 -0.17 13.97 16.59
C PHE A 322 0.61 14.55 17.77
N SER A 323 1.86 15.00 17.57
CA SER A 323 2.68 15.60 18.63
C SER A 323 1.97 16.78 19.29
N ARG A 324 1.39 17.68 18.49
CA ARG A 324 0.69 18.86 19.03
C ARG A 324 -0.56 18.48 19.83
N MET A 325 -1.23 17.40 19.43
CA MET A 325 -2.36 16.83 20.14
C MET A 325 -1.93 16.28 21.51
N LEU A 326 -0.83 15.52 21.56
CA LEU A 326 -0.25 15.03 22.82
C LEU A 326 0.14 16.17 23.76
N ASP A 327 0.83 17.19 23.25
CA ASP A 327 1.29 18.35 24.03
C ASP A 327 0.13 19.12 24.66
N ARG A 328 -0.96 19.33 23.89
CA ARG A 328 -2.17 20.00 24.39
C ARG A 328 -2.84 19.24 25.52
N LYS A 329 -2.78 17.91 25.50
CA LYS A 329 -3.35 17.05 26.55
C LYS A 329 -2.41 16.88 27.74
N GLY A 330 -1.11 17.13 27.55
CA GLY A 330 -0.07 16.85 28.54
C GLY A 330 0.36 15.38 28.56
N ILE A 331 0.20 14.66 27.43
CA ILE A 331 0.75 13.30 27.27
C ILE A 331 2.22 13.44 26.88
N LEU A 332 3.09 12.73 27.59
CA LEU A 332 4.53 12.77 27.36
C LEU A 332 4.90 12.11 26.03
N GLN A 333 5.90 12.67 25.36
CA GLN A 333 6.51 12.11 24.16
C GLN A 333 8.02 12.41 24.15
N PRO A 334 8.85 11.57 23.50
CA PRO A 334 10.27 11.86 23.36
C PRO A 334 10.50 13.20 22.65
N ARG A 335 11.51 13.96 23.08
CA ARG A 335 11.89 15.20 22.39
C ARG A 335 12.27 14.87 20.95
N TRP A 336 11.70 15.59 19.99
CA TRP A 336 11.92 15.34 18.58
C TRP A 336 11.92 16.63 17.76
N LYS A 337 12.51 16.57 16.56
CA LYS A 337 12.50 17.68 15.61
C LYS A 337 12.62 17.16 14.18
N GLU A 338 11.94 17.83 13.26
CA GLU A 338 12.17 17.67 11.81
C GLU A 338 13.23 18.68 11.36
N LEU A 339 14.22 18.18 10.62
CA LEU A 339 15.45 18.91 10.32
C LEU A 339 15.85 18.68 8.86
N THR A 340 16.31 19.74 8.20
CA THR A 340 16.73 19.71 6.79
C THR A 340 18.22 19.93 6.61
N ASP A 341 18.95 20.27 7.67
CA ASP A 341 20.38 20.57 7.62
C ASP A 341 21.17 19.90 8.74
N LEU A 342 22.40 19.49 8.40
CA LEU A 342 23.32 18.79 9.31
C LEU A 342 23.61 19.60 10.57
N LYS A 343 23.80 20.92 10.45
CA LYS A 343 24.17 21.77 11.58
C LYS A 343 23.07 21.82 12.64
N SER A 344 21.82 21.96 12.21
CA SER A 344 20.66 21.91 13.09
C SER A 344 20.46 20.52 13.69
N ALA A 345 20.81 19.45 12.96
CA ALA A 345 20.80 18.09 13.49
C ALA A 345 21.81 17.90 14.62
N TYR A 346 23.08 18.32 14.44
CA TYR A 346 24.07 18.29 15.52
C TYR A 346 23.64 19.13 16.72
N SER A 347 23.12 20.34 16.49
CA SER A 347 22.66 21.20 17.57
C SER A 347 21.54 20.54 18.37
N PHE A 348 20.60 19.87 17.69
CA PHE A 348 19.50 19.17 18.35
C PHE A 348 20.00 17.95 19.14
N CYS A 349 20.83 17.09 18.53
CA CYS A 349 21.39 15.91 19.19
C CYS A 349 22.24 16.28 20.42
N ASN A 350 23.01 17.37 20.36
CA ASN A 350 23.78 17.88 21.49
C ASN A 350 22.88 18.47 22.60
N GLU A 351 21.73 19.04 22.25
CA GLU A 351 20.75 19.55 23.22
C GLU A 351 20.01 18.40 23.95
N VAL A 352 19.56 17.38 23.20
CA VAL A 352 18.78 16.27 23.78
C VAL A 352 19.64 15.14 24.32
N GLY A 353 20.91 15.09 23.93
CA GLY A 353 21.88 14.07 24.27
C GLY A 353 21.70 12.76 23.47
N TYR A 354 22.81 12.10 23.14
CA TYR A 354 22.82 10.78 22.52
C TYR A 354 22.40 9.65 23.50
N PRO A 355 21.93 8.49 23.00
CA PRO A 355 21.64 8.17 21.60
C PRO A 355 20.40 8.89 21.05
N CYS A 356 20.34 9.05 19.72
CA CYS A 356 19.23 9.65 18.98
C CYS A 356 18.79 8.74 17.83
N LEU A 357 17.48 8.64 17.63
CA LEU A 357 16.87 7.88 16.54
C LEU A 357 16.69 8.77 15.31
N VAL A 358 17.28 8.36 14.19
CA VAL A 358 17.25 9.07 12.91
C VAL A 358 16.28 8.35 11.97
N ARG A 359 15.27 9.07 11.51
CA ARG A 359 14.23 8.56 10.60
C ARG A 359 14.15 9.44 9.35
N PRO A 360 14.56 8.94 8.17
CA PRO A 360 14.34 9.66 6.91
C PRO A 360 12.84 9.75 6.60
N SER A 361 12.35 10.93 6.17
CA SER A 361 10.91 11.15 5.97
C SER A 361 10.29 10.37 4.80
N TYR A 362 11.08 9.70 3.96
CA TYR A 362 10.63 8.99 2.76
C TYR A 362 10.51 7.46 2.92
N VAL A 363 10.77 6.90 4.11
CA VAL A 363 10.81 5.44 4.32
C VAL A 363 9.68 4.97 5.25
N LEU A 364 8.75 4.20 4.69
CA LEU A 364 7.79 3.40 5.45
C LEU A 364 8.44 2.09 5.94
N SER A 365 8.04 1.62 7.12
CA SER A 365 8.44 0.33 7.72
C SER A 365 9.90 0.20 8.17
N GLY A 366 10.52 1.30 8.65
CA GLY A 366 11.77 1.22 9.41
C GLY A 366 13.05 0.88 8.62
N ALA A 367 12.95 0.67 7.30
CA ALA A 367 14.04 0.15 6.46
C ALA A 367 15.29 1.06 6.36
N ALA A 368 15.25 2.27 6.94
CA ALA A 368 16.39 3.17 7.05
C ALA A 368 16.46 3.87 8.43
N MET A 369 15.80 3.31 9.45
CA MET A 369 15.87 3.83 10.80
C MET A 369 17.19 3.41 11.46
N ASN A 370 17.95 4.39 11.95
CA ASN A 370 19.23 4.14 12.59
C ASN A 370 19.32 4.87 13.94
N VAL A 371 20.03 4.27 14.88
CA VAL A 371 20.32 4.87 16.18
C VAL A 371 21.74 5.43 16.14
N ALA A 372 21.85 6.76 16.14
CA ALA A 372 23.13 7.44 16.25
C ALA A 372 23.54 7.51 17.72
N HIS A 373 24.77 7.11 18.04
CA HIS A 373 25.34 7.19 19.39
C HIS A 373 26.28 8.38 19.57
N ASN A 374 26.71 9.00 18.48
CA ASN A 374 27.62 10.14 18.45
C ASN A 374 27.47 10.92 17.13
N ASP A 375 28.21 12.02 17.01
CA ASP A 375 28.19 12.90 15.83
C ASP A 375 28.68 12.23 14.54
N GLN A 376 29.62 11.28 14.63
CA GLN A 376 30.14 10.53 13.49
C GLN A 376 29.07 9.61 12.91
N ASP A 377 28.37 8.85 13.76
CA ASP A 377 27.26 7.98 13.34
C ASP A 377 26.17 8.82 12.64
N LEU A 378 25.84 9.98 13.21
CA LEU A 378 24.85 10.89 12.66
C LEU A 378 25.25 11.38 11.25
N GLU A 379 26.52 11.73 11.06
CA GLU A 379 27.04 12.16 9.76
C GLU A 379 26.91 11.07 8.70
N GLU A 380 27.32 9.85 9.04
CA GLU A 380 27.26 8.69 8.15
C GLU A 380 25.81 8.39 7.72
N TYR A 381 24.87 8.40 8.68
CA TYR A 381 23.46 8.16 8.39
C TYR A 381 22.81 9.27 7.56
N LEU A 382 23.12 10.54 7.85
CA LEU A 382 22.57 11.66 7.10
C LEU A 382 23.14 11.75 5.68
N ASN A 383 24.43 11.46 5.49
CA ASN A 383 25.03 11.39 4.17
C ASN A 383 24.43 10.25 3.33
N ALA A 384 24.31 9.05 3.92
CA ALA A 384 23.66 7.91 3.27
C ALA A 384 22.18 8.19 2.91
N ALA A 385 21.46 8.92 3.77
CA ALA A 385 20.09 9.34 3.50
C ALA A 385 20.01 10.42 2.40
N SER A 386 20.98 11.33 2.35
CA SER A 386 21.05 12.44 1.38
C SER A 386 21.41 12.00 -0.05
N ASP A 387 22.17 10.91 -0.19
CA ASP A 387 22.46 10.29 -1.49
C ASP A 387 21.21 9.64 -2.11
N VAL A 388 20.21 9.34 -1.30
CA VAL A 388 18.91 8.76 -1.71
C VAL A 388 17.86 9.84 -1.97
N SER A 389 17.90 10.98 -1.27
CA SER A 389 17.19 12.21 -1.66
C SER A 389 17.71 13.44 -0.91
N LYS A 390 18.08 14.50 -1.65
CA LYS A 390 18.54 15.78 -1.09
C LYS A 390 17.42 16.73 -0.67
N GLU A 391 16.17 16.43 -1.06
CA GLU A 391 15.02 17.34 -0.89
C GLU A 391 14.10 16.95 0.28
N HIS A 392 14.43 15.89 1.03
CA HIS A 392 13.56 15.40 2.09
C HIS A 392 14.11 15.68 3.49
N PRO A 393 13.27 16.18 4.40
CA PRO A 393 13.65 16.35 5.78
C PRO A 393 13.98 15.01 6.46
N VAL A 394 14.68 15.08 7.59
CA VAL A 394 14.95 13.95 8.47
C VAL A 394 14.35 14.25 9.84
N VAL A 395 13.64 13.26 10.40
CA VAL A 395 13.07 13.35 11.73
C VAL A 395 14.03 12.71 12.72
N ILE A 396 14.49 13.50 13.69
CA ILE A 396 15.36 13.02 14.77
C ILE A 396 14.58 13.06 16.08
N SER A 397 14.65 11.97 16.85
CA SER A 397 14.01 11.86 18.17
C SER A 397 15.00 11.35 19.21
N LYS A 398 14.85 11.76 20.47
CA LYS A 398 15.62 11.18 21.58
C LYS A 398 15.33 9.68 21.68
N PHE A 399 16.37 8.86 21.66
CA PHE A 399 16.25 7.43 21.91
C PHE A 399 16.34 7.17 23.41
N LEU A 400 15.37 6.42 23.95
CA LEU A 400 15.29 6.06 25.36
C LEU A 400 15.89 4.66 25.55
N THR A 401 17.01 4.59 26.26
CA THR A 401 17.71 3.33 26.56
C THR A 401 17.12 2.68 27.80
N GLU A 402 17.21 1.35 27.88
CA GLU A 402 16.76 0.55 29.04
C GLU A 402 15.27 0.75 29.39
N ALA A 403 14.48 1.15 28.40
CA ALA A 403 13.05 1.35 28.55
C ALA A 403 12.27 0.17 27.98
N LYS A 404 11.14 -0.15 28.59
CA LYS A 404 10.26 -1.22 28.10
C LYS A 404 9.34 -0.66 27.02
N GLU A 405 9.01 -1.50 26.04
CA GLU A 405 8.03 -1.16 25.01
C GLU A 405 6.72 -1.90 25.28
N ILE A 406 5.62 -1.16 25.21
CA ILE A 406 4.28 -1.64 25.52
C ILE A 406 3.39 -1.44 24.30
N ASP A 407 2.72 -2.51 23.89
CA ASP A 407 1.68 -2.47 22.86
C ASP A 407 0.30 -2.47 23.52
N VAL A 408 -0.58 -1.59 23.04
CA VAL A 408 -1.97 -1.52 23.51
C VAL A 408 -2.88 -1.57 22.30
N ASP A 409 -3.63 -2.67 22.19
CA ASP A 409 -4.68 -2.83 21.20
C ASP A 409 -6.04 -2.57 21.85
N ALA A 410 -6.85 -1.74 21.22
CA ALA A 410 -8.16 -1.38 21.77
C ALA A 410 -9.19 -1.17 20.67
N VAL A 411 -10.47 -1.31 21.06
CA VAL A 411 -11.61 -0.94 20.24
C VAL A 411 -12.37 0.15 20.98
N ALA A 412 -12.67 1.24 20.29
CA ALA A 412 -13.47 2.33 20.81
C ALA A 412 -14.72 2.57 19.97
N ALA A 413 -15.72 3.20 20.56
CA ALA A 413 -16.88 3.76 19.87
C ALA A 413 -17.06 5.20 20.36
N ASP A 414 -17.14 6.15 19.43
CA ASP A 414 -17.29 7.59 19.73
C ASP A 414 -16.24 8.08 20.75
N GLY A 415 -15.00 7.59 20.60
CA GLY A 415 -13.87 7.91 21.48
C GLY A 415 -13.86 7.21 22.85
N GLU A 416 -14.85 6.37 23.15
CA GLU A 416 -14.91 5.59 24.39
C GLU A 416 -14.42 4.15 24.18
N ILE A 417 -13.43 3.71 24.97
CA ILE A 417 -12.87 2.35 24.90
C ILE A 417 -13.91 1.32 25.36
N LEU A 418 -14.20 0.35 24.49
CA LEU A 418 -15.06 -0.81 24.75
C LEU A 418 -14.27 -2.01 25.25
N CYS A 419 -13.13 -2.29 24.62
CA CYS A 419 -12.21 -3.36 25.02
C CYS A 419 -10.77 -2.97 24.72
N MET A 420 -9.84 -3.56 25.48
CA MET A 420 -8.42 -3.26 25.39
C MET A 420 -7.60 -4.43 25.89
N ALA A 421 -6.49 -4.72 25.21
CA ALA A 421 -5.44 -5.61 25.63
C ALA A 421 -4.14 -4.82 25.74
N VAL A 422 -3.43 -5.01 26.86
CA VAL A 422 -2.09 -4.43 27.06
C VAL A 422 -1.11 -5.60 26.99
N SER A 423 -0.05 -5.42 26.20
CA SER A 423 0.99 -6.41 25.95
C SER A 423 2.35 -5.79 26.23
N GLU A 424 3.19 -6.54 26.92
CA GLU A 424 4.57 -6.15 27.23
C GLU A 424 5.54 -6.83 26.27
N HIS A 425 6.50 -6.08 25.75
CA HIS A 425 7.60 -6.65 24.98
C HIS A 425 8.63 -7.29 25.93
N VAL A 426 9.15 -8.46 25.54
CA VAL A 426 10.28 -9.09 26.24
C VAL A 426 11.56 -8.30 25.99
N GLU A 427 11.75 -7.83 24.76
CA GLU A 427 12.85 -6.98 24.34
C GLU A 427 12.63 -5.52 24.76
N ASN A 428 13.71 -4.78 24.98
CA ASN A 428 13.63 -3.36 25.28
C ASN A 428 13.33 -2.52 24.03
N ALA A 429 12.84 -1.30 24.24
CA ALA A 429 12.59 -0.32 23.19
C ALA A 429 13.81 -0.17 22.28
N GLY A 430 13.57 -0.29 20.97
CA GLY A 430 14.61 -0.27 19.93
C GLY A 430 14.67 -1.54 19.09
N VAL A 431 14.16 -2.66 19.60
CA VAL A 431 13.73 -3.78 18.75
C VAL A 431 12.36 -3.41 18.18
N HIS A 432 12.16 -3.56 16.87
CA HIS A 432 10.89 -3.22 16.24
C HIS A 432 9.79 -4.15 16.76
N SER A 433 8.58 -3.63 17.06
CA SER A 433 7.48 -4.41 17.63
C SER A 433 7.13 -5.68 16.85
N GLY A 434 7.19 -5.61 15.51
CA GLY A 434 6.98 -6.77 14.63
C GLY A 434 8.05 -7.87 14.74
N ASP A 435 9.21 -7.59 15.33
CA ASP A 435 10.28 -8.56 15.63
C ASP A 435 10.35 -8.90 17.12
N ALA A 436 9.59 -8.21 17.97
CA ALA A 436 9.59 -8.38 19.42
C ALA A 436 8.65 -9.53 19.85
N THR A 437 8.98 -10.14 20.99
CA THR A 437 8.15 -11.15 21.64
C THR A 437 7.17 -10.46 22.58
N LEU A 438 5.88 -10.70 22.41
CA LEU A 438 4.83 -10.11 23.24
C LEU A 438 4.35 -11.05 24.35
N VAL A 439 4.10 -10.50 25.54
CA VAL A 439 3.48 -11.18 26.67
C VAL A 439 2.19 -10.47 27.08
N THR A 440 1.08 -11.22 27.09
CA THR A 440 -0.26 -10.71 27.41
C THR A 440 -0.91 -11.62 28.46
N PRO A 441 -1.30 -11.12 29.65
CA PRO A 441 -1.12 -9.76 30.15
C PRO A 441 0.36 -9.45 30.48
N PRO A 442 0.74 -8.17 30.67
CA PRO A 442 2.08 -7.78 31.07
C PRO A 442 2.48 -8.44 32.40
N GLN A 443 3.76 -8.79 32.56
CA GLN A 443 4.27 -9.53 33.72
C GLN A 443 5.05 -8.62 34.68
N ASP A 444 5.77 -7.63 34.17
CA ASP A 444 6.71 -6.81 34.95
C ASP A 444 6.30 -5.33 35.00
N ILE A 445 5.00 -5.04 34.82
CA ILE A 445 4.42 -3.70 34.93
C ILE A 445 3.64 -3.58 36.23
N ASN A 446 3.95 -2.56 37.03
CA ASN A 446 3.21 -2.29 38.26
C ASN A 446 1.80 -1.72 37.98
N ALA A 447 0.91 -1.78 38.96
CA ALA A 447 -0.49 -1.35 38.79
C ALA A 447 -0.64 0.15 38.47
N GLU A 448 0.25 1.00 38.99
CA GLU A 448 0.21 2.46 38.76
C GLU A 448 0.55 2.79 37.29
N THR A 449 1.62 2.20 36.77
CA THR A 449 2.01 2.32 35.35
C THR A 449 0.91 1.77 34.46
N LEU A 450 0.33 0.62 34.81
CA LEU A 450 -0.78 0.05 34.04
C LEU A 450 -1.97 1.00 34.00
N ASP A 451 -2.37 1.59 35.13
CA ASP A 451 -3.49 2.54 35.15
C ASP A 451 -3.20 3.83 34.38
N GLN A 452 -1.94 4.29 34.38
CA GLN A 452 -1.50 5.39 33.54
C GLN A 452 -1.58 5.04 32.04
N ILE A 453 -1.17 3.83 31.64
CA ILE A 453 -1.33 3.32 30.27
C ILE A 453 -2.80 3.35 29.85
N LYS A 454 -3.70 2.82 30.69
CA LYS A 454 -5.15 2.84 30.41
C LYS A 454 -5.70 4.26 30.30
N LYS A 455 -5.19 5.20 31.11
CA LYS A 455 -5.59 6.60 31.04
C LYS A 455 -5.16 7.24 29.73
N ILE A 456 -3.91 7.04 29.32
CA ILE A 456 -3.40 7.54 28.03
C ILE A 456 -4.22 6.96 26.89
N ALA A 457 -4.51 5.65 26.91
CA ALA A 457 -5.34 5.02 25.87
C ALA A 457 -6.72 5.66 25.74
N ARG A 458 -7.42 5.90 26.86
CA ARG A 458 -8.72 6.60 26.84
C ARG A 458 -8.61 8.02 26.33
N ASP A 459 -7.56 8.73 26.73
CA ASP A 459 -7.33 10.10 26.29
C ASP A 459 -7.05 10.17 24.78
N ILE A 460 -6.28 9.24 24.22
CA ILE A 460 -6.03 9.14 22.77
C ILE A 460 -7.30 8.78 22.02
N ALA A 461 -8.05 7.78 22.49
CA ALA A 461 -9.31 7.37 21.86
C ALA A 461 -10.29 8.56 21.77
N ALA A 462 -10.44 9.34 22.84
CA ALA A 462 -11.30 10.51 22.88
C ALA A 462 -10.78 11.67 22.02
N LEU A 463 -9.47 11.91 21.99
CA LEU A 463 -8.88 13.00 21.19
C LEU A 463 -8.99 12.78 19.70
N LEU A 464 -8.90 11.51 19.26
CA LEU A 464 -9.02 11.12 17.86
C LEU A 464 -10.45 10.70 17.48
N ASP A 465 -11.41 10.78 18.42
CA ASP A 465 -12.80 10.34 18.20
C ASP A 465 -12.87 8.95 17.57
N VAL A 466 -12.11 8.01 18.14
CA VAL A 466 -11.90 6.68 17.54
C VAL A 466 -13.21 5.89 17.58
N SER A 467 -13.59 5.34 16.42
CA SER A 467 -14.73 4.45 16.26
C SER A 467 -14.31 3.22 15.46
N GLY A 468 -13.83 2.21 16.17
CA GLY A 468 -13.22 1.02 15.58
C GLY A 468 -11.94 0.59 16.30
N PRO A 469 -11.14 -0.29 15.68
CA PRO A 469 -9.87 -0.71 16.25
C PRO A 469 -8.83 0.40 16.16
N PHE A 470 -7.96 0.48 17.15
CA PHE A 470 -6.73 1.25 17.11
C PHE A 470 -5.64 0.54 17.91
N ASN A 471 -4.40 0.85 17.57
CA ASN A 471 -3.21 0.43 18.30
C ASN A 471 -2.46 1.67 18.79
N MET A 472 -1.78 1.55 19.92
CA MET A 472 -0.82 2.53 20.39
C MET A 472 0.38 1.85 21.03
N GLN A 473 1.55 2.49 20.85
CA GLN A 473 2.81 2.03 21.41
C GLN A 473 3.32 3.03 22.45
N LEU A 474 3.75 2.52 23.60
CA LEU A 474 4.27 3.32 24.70
C LEU A 474 5.64 2.83 25.12
N ILE A 475 6.39 3.75 25.74
CA ILE A 475 7.67 3.46 26.39
C ILE A 475 7.45 3.63 27.90
N ALA A 476 7.81 2.60 28.68
CA ALA A 476 7.61 2.52 30.13
C ALA A 476 8.92 2.43 30.90
#